data_AF-A0A853DIN5-F1
#
_entry.id   AF-A0A853DIN5-F1
#
_cell.length_a   1.000
_cell.length_b   1.000
_cell.length_c   1.000
_cell.angle_alpha   90.00
_cell.angle_beta   90.00
_cell.angle_gamma   90.00
#
_symmetry.space_group_name_H-M   'P 1'
#
loop_
_entity.id
_entity.type
_entity.pdbx_description
1 polymer ?
#
loop_
_entity_poly.entity_id
_entity_poly.type
_entity_poly.pdbx_seq_one_letter_code
_entity_poly.pdbx_strand_id
1 'polypeptide(L)'
;MTDAENPHAGQGMVVLDIGGDVGALVVSTPADMAGVEIEICPSGRRGHEPDEGLDWWIGEWRSHDHPSGGPVGHGHHHAHAAWPHVAVIPRPSPTGLHPCAVYPGLVEGTYDLWVRPDGPTVLTVSVVGAQVTTADWP
;
A
#
# COMPACT_ATOMS: atom_id res chain seq x y z
N MET A 1 -24.57 -30.89 -12.08
CA MET A 1 -23.23 -30.30 -12.06
C MET A 1 -23.38 -28.95 -11.42
N THR A 2 -23.08 -28.85 -10.12
CA THR A 2 -23.13 -27.59 -9.37
C THR A 2 -21.91 -26.78 -9.76
N ASP A 3 -22.12 -25.68 -10.48
CA ASP A 3 -21.13 -24.61 -10.63
C ASP A 3 -20.71 -24.20 -9.22
N ALA A 4 -19.46 -24.49 -8.86
CA ALA A 4 -18.89 -24.04 -7.61
C ALA A 4 -18.63 -22.55 -7.73
N GLU A 5 -19.66 -21.74 -7.47
CA GLU A 5 -19.55 -20.30 -7.32
C GLU A 5 -18.45 -20.03 -6.28
N ASN A 6 -17.44 -19.24 -6.67
CA ASN A 6 -16.28 -18.95 -5.84
C ASN A 6 -16.73 -18.20 -4.56
N PRO A 7 -16.67 -18.82 -3.37
CA PRO A 7 -17.18 -18.21 -2.12
C PRO A 7 -16.34 -17.02 -1.63
N HIS A 8 -15.32 -16.60 -2.39
CA HIS A 8 -14.39 -15.53 -2.05
C HIS A 8 -14.50 -14.31 -2.98
N ALA A 9 -15.55 -14.24 -3.82
CA ALA A 9 -15.88 -13.06 -4.62
C ALA A 9 -16.27 -11.89 -3.68
N GLY A 10 -15.33 -10.97 -3.43
CA GLY A 10 -15.52 -9.85 -2.51
C GLY A 10 -14.23 -9.22 -1.99
N GLN A 11 -13.09 -9.90 -2.11
CA GLN A 11 -11.77 -9.32 -1.78
C GLN A 11 -11.19 -8.42 -2.90
N GLY A 12 -11.99 -8.12 -3.93
CA GLY A 12 -11.67 -7.23 -5.05
C GLY A 12 -10.55 -7.74 -5.98
N MET A 13 -10.73 -7.59 -7.29
CA MET A 13 -9.60 -7.60 -8.22
C MET A 13 -8.74 -6.37 -7.94
N VAL A 14 -7.42 -6.55 -7.80
CA VAL A 14 -6.48 -5.43 -7.88
C VAL A 14 -6.10 -5.27 -9.34
N VAL A 15 -6.47 -4.13 -9.93
CA VAL A 15 -6.01 -3.76 -11.26
C VAL A 15 -4.67 -3.06 -11.09
N LEU A 16 -3.65 -3.59 -11.74
CA LEU A 16 -2.33 -2.97 -11.78
C LEU A 16 -2.22 -2.20 -13.09
N ASP A 17 -2.11 -0.87 -12.98
CA ASP A 17 -1.72 -0.03 -14.10
C ASP A 17 -0.19 0.04 -14.12
N ILE A 18 0.41 -0.67 -15.07
CA ILE A 18 1.86 -0.86 -15.18
C ILE A 18 2.28 -0.52 -16.60
N GLY A 19 3.28 0.34 -16.75
CA GLY A 19 3.79 0.76 -18.05
C GLY A 19 4.77 1.92 -17.95
N GLY A 20 5.71 2.01 -18.90
CA GLY A 20 6.76 3.03 -18.87
C GLY A 20 7.62 2.92 -17.60
N ASP A 21 7.69 4.00 -16.85
CA ASP A 21 8.36 4.10 -15.55
C ASP A 21 7.45 3.68 -14.37
N VAL A 22 6.19 3.30 -14.60
CA VAL A 22 5.28 2.88 -13.55
C VAL A 22 5.30 1.36 -13.38
N GLY A 23 5.62 0.90 -12.17
CA GLY A 23 5.61 -0.49 -11.74
C GLY A 23 4.66 -0.73 -10.56
N ALA A 24 4.81 -1.87 -9.90
CA ALA A 24 4.07 -2.19 -8.69
C ALA A 24 4.95 -2.96 -7.69
N LEU A 25 4.57 -2.90 -6.42
CA LEU A 25 5.24 -3.63 -5.35
C LEU A 25 4.23 -4.54 -4.62
N VAL A 26 4.60 -5.80 -4.47
CA VAL A 26 3.90 -6.76 -3.61
C VAL A 26 4.85 -7.19 -2.50
N VAL A 27 4.44 -6.97 -1.26
CA VAL A 27 5.20 -7.36 -0.07
C VAL A 27 4.51 -8.54 0.59
N SER A 28 5.17 -9.70 0.58
CA SER A 28 4.72 -10.89 1.32
C SER A 28 5.02 -10.70 2.81
N THR A 29 4.06 -11.00 3.67
CA THR A 29 4.20 -10.79 5.12
C THR A 29 3.80 -12.03 5.91
N PRO A 30 4.35 -12.22 7.13
CA PRO A 30 3.87 -13.21 8.09
C PRO A 30 2.38 -13.07 8.43
N ALA A 31 1.77 -14.18 8.87
CA ALA A 31 0.32 -14.26 9.15
C ALA A 31 -0.17 -13.36 10.29
N ASP A 32 0.69 -13.05 11.25
CA ASP A 32 0.40 -12.16 12.38
C ASP A 32 0.34 -10.68 11.98
N MET A 33 0.81 -10.33 10.79
CA MET A 33 0.72 -8.97 10.25
C MET A 33 -0.61 -8.69 9.54
N ALA A 34 -1.56 -9.64 9.48
CA ALA A 34 -2.85 -9.40 8.85
C ALA A 34 -3.58 -8.20 9.48
N GLY A 35 -3.96 -7.22 8.65
CA GLY A 35 -4.59 -5.97 9.07
C GLY A 35 -3.62 -4.87 9.53
N VAL A 36 -2.32 -5.15 9.64
CA VAL A 36 -1.30 -4.12 9.93
C VAL A 36 -1.13 -3.22 8.71
N GLU A 37 -1.02 -1.92 8.93
CA GLU A 37 -0.76 -0.93 7.89
C GLU A 37 0.74 -0.67 7.74
N ILE A 38 1.22 -0.72 6.50
CA ILE A 38 2.61 -0.44 6.14
C ILE A 38 2.64 0.86 5.33
N GLU A 39 3.31 1.86 5.88
CA GLU A 39 3.61 3.13 5.22
C GLU A 39 4.76 2.97 4.23
N ILE A 40 4.75 3.82 3.20
CA ILE A 40 5.77 3.87 2.16
C ILE A 40 6.10 5.33 1.81
N CYS A 41 7.38 5.62 1.58
CA CYS A 41 7.82 6.85 0.93
C CYS A 41 9.05 6.59 0.04
N PRO A 42 9.38 7.49 -0.89
CA PRO A 42 10.66 7.43 -1.59
C PRO A 42 11.81 7.45 -0.59
N SER A 43 12.85 6.65 -0.85
CA SER A 43 13.92 6.45 0.09
C SER A 43 14.65 7.76 0.42
N GLY A 44 14.93 7.96 1.70
CA GLY A 44 15.51 9.19 2.23
C GLY A 44 14.50 10.34 2.46
N ARG A 45 13.23 10.20 2.06
CA ARG A 45 12.20 11.22 2.31
C ARG A 45 11.49 11.07 3.65
N ARG A 46 11.71 10.00 4.40
CA ARG A 46 10.98 9.74 5.64
C ARG A 46 11.04 10.88 6.67
N GLY A 47 12.16 11.62 6.74
CA GLY A 47 12.33 12.78 7.62
C GLY A 47 11.70 14.08 7.10
N HIS A 48 11.12 14.06 5.90
CA HIS A 48 10.40 15.19 5.32
C HIS A 48 8.95 15.22 5.79
N GLU A 49 8.29 16.36 5.57
CA GLU A 49 6.85 16.46 5.74
C GLU A 49 6.15 15.43 4.83
N PRO A 50 5.22 14.61 5.35
CA PRO A 50 4.52 13.61 4.56
C PRO A 50 3.73 14.25 3.42
N ASP A 51 3.90 13.72 2.22
CA ASP A 51 3.09 14.07 1.05
C ASP A 51 2.13 12.93 0.68
N GLU A 52 1.10 13.25 -0.09
CA GLU A 52 0.05 12.30 -0.50
C GLU A 52 0.50 11.34 -1.63
N GLY A 53 1.78 11.34 -2.02
CA GLY A 53 2.29 10.47 -3.07
C GLY A 53 2.07 10.98 -4.51
N LEU A 54 1.70 12.26 -4.69
CA LEU A 54 1.21 12.77 -5.98
C LEU A 54 2.19 12.63 -7.16
N ASP A 55 3.50 12.66 -6.90
CA ASP A 55 4.54 12.62 -7.93
C ASP A 55 5.14 11.22 -8.15
N TRP A 56 4.86 10.26 -7.26
CA TRP A 56 5.56 8.97 -7.24
C TRP A 56 4.62 7.75 -7.05
N TRP A 57 3.35 7.97 -6.75
CA TRP A 57 2.31 6.94 -6.71
C TRP A 57 1.13 7.32 -7.62
N ILE A 58 0.96 6.56 -8.69
CA ILE A 58 -0.09 6.69 -9.69
C ILE A 58 -1.25 5.73 -9.38
N GLY A 59 -2.47 6.25 -9.15
CA GLY A 59 -3.65 5.44 -8.94
C GLY A 59 -4.75 6.13 -8.12
N GLU A 60 -5.95 5.53 -8.13
CA GLU A 60 -7.16 6.01 -7.41
C GLU A 60 -7.21 5.55 -5.94
N TRP A 61 -6.35 4.59 -5.55
CA TRP A 61 -6.19 4.12 -4.16
C TRP A 61 -5.37 5.07 -3.28
N ARG A 62 -5.43 6.36 -3.60
CA ARG A 62 -4.93 7.43 -2.74
C ARG A 62 -5.69 7.35 -1.42
N SER A 63 -4.98 7.51 -0.31
CA SER A 63 -5.54 7.55 1.04
C SER A 63 -6.89 8.27 1.01
N HIS A 64 -7.97 7.56 1.37
CA HIS A 64 -9.31 8.10 1.28
C HIS A 64 -9.38 9.45 2.02
N ASP A 65 -9.70 10.49 1.24
CA ASP A 65 -10.19 11.77 1.75
C ASP A 65 -11.35 11.47 2.71
N HIS A 66 -11.22 11.89 3.97
CA HIS A 66 -12.37 11.94 4.85
C HIS A 66 -13.36 12.92 4.21
N PRO A 67 -14.63 12.55 3.97
CA PRO A 67 -15.57 13.46 3.34
C PRO A 67 -15.72 14.69 4.21
N SER A 68 -15.19 15.83 3.75
CA SER A 68 -15.34 17.15 4.37
C SER A 68 -16.76 17.69 4.07
N GLY A 69 -17.77 16.97 4.54
CA GLY A 69 -19.17 17.35 4.47
C GLY A 69 -19.66 17.96 5.78
N GLY A 70 -19.31 19.21 6.07
CA GLY A 70 -19.90 19.95 7.18
C GLY A 70 -19.43 21.42 7.27
N PRO A 71 -20.33 22.39 7.52
CA PRO A 71 -19.94 23.80 7.59
C PRO A 71 -19.35 24.18 8.95
N VAL A 72 -18.34 25.06 8.89
CA VAL A 72 -17.80 25.99 9.90
C VAL A 72 -17.28 25.44 11.24
N GLY A 73 -16.02 25.78 11.56
CA GLY A 73 -15.57 25.95 12.95
C GLY A 73 -14.22 25.32 13.30
N HIS A 74 -13.20 26.17 13.41
CA HIS A 74 -12.00 26.06 14.26
C HIS A 74 -11.69 24.72 14.96
N GLY A 75 -10.53 24.16 14.61
CA GLY A 75 -9.82 23.14 15.39
C GLY A 75 -9.40 21.97 14.53
N HIS A 76 -8.36 22.15 13.71
CA HIS A 76 -7.65 21.02 13.10
C HIS A 76 -7.02 20.21 14.24
N HIS A 77 -7.76 19.24 14.78
CA HIS A 77 -7.17 18.15 15.50
C HIS A 77 -6.17 17.50 14.54
N HIS A 78 -4.89 17.60 14.86
CA HIS A 78 -3.79 17.04 14.09
C HIS A 78 -3.97 15.52 13.99
N ALA A 79 -4.73 15.04 13.01
CA ALA A 79 -4.43 13.75 12.41
C ALA A 79 -3.02 13.92 11.86
N HIS A 80 -2.05 13.24 12.47
CA HIS A 80 -0.65 13.30 12.08
C HIS A 80 -0.58 13.16 10.56
N ALA A 81 0.03 14.13 9.87
CA ALA A 81 0.35 13.97 8.46
C ALA A 81 1.06 12.62 8.34
N ALA A 82 0.53 11.72 7.51
CA ALA A 82 0.97 10.35 7.43
C ALA A 82 1.30 10.04 5.98
N TRP A 83 2.36 9.26 5.78
CA TRP A 83 2.71 8.81 4.45
C TRP A 83 1.61 7.87 3.91
N PRO A 84 1.51 7.71 2.58
CA PRO A 84 0.63 6.71 1.99
C PRO A 84 0.88 5.33 2.59
N HIS A 85 -0.18 4.57 2.81
CA HIS A 85 -0.11 3.26 3.46
C HIS A 85 -1.10 2.27 2.88
N VAL A 86 -0.77 1.00 3.04
CA VAL A 86 -1.62 -0.12 2.64
C VAL A 86 -1.74 -1.09 3.81
N ALA A 87 -2.95 -1.60 4.04
CA ALA A 87 -3.16 -2.69 4.98
C ALA A 87 -2.71 -4.02 4.39
N VAL A 88 -2.09 -4.87 5.20
CA VAL A 88 -1.79 -6.26 4.86
C VAL A 88 -3.10 -7.04 4.80
N ILE A 89 -3.38 -7.62 3.63
CA ILE A 89 -4.61 -8.38 3.40
C ILE A 89 -4.26 -9.86 3.15
N PRO A 90 -4.84 -10.81 3.90
CA PRO A 90 -4.76 -12.24 3.60
C PRO A 90 -5.36 -12.54 2.22
N ARG A 91 -4.53 -13.07 1.31
CA ARG A 91 -4.99 -13.54 -0.01
C ARG A 91 -5.00 -15.08 -0.05
N PRO A 92 -6.11 -15.71 -0.46
CA PRO A 92 -6.16 -17.15 -0.64
C PRO A 92 -5.25 -17.61 -1.79
N SER A 93 -4.57 -18.74 -1.60
CA SER A 93 -3.84 -19.48 -2.64
C SER A 93 -4.10 -20.98 -2.50
N PRO A 94 -3.68 -21.80 -3.47
CA PRO A 94 -3.71 -23.27 -3.34
C PRO A 94 -2.93 -23.82 -2.13
N THR A 95 -1.96 -23.07 -1.58
CA THR A 95 -1.09 -23.50 -0.47
C THR A 95 -1.49 -22.88 0.88
N GLY A 96 -2.55 -22.06 0.93
CA GLY A 96 -3.02 -21.41 2.16
C GLY A 96 -3.27 -19.91 2.00
N LEU A 97 -3.49 -19.23 3.12
CA LEU A 97 -3.59 -17.76 3.17
C LEU A 97 -2.18 -17.16 3.10
N HIS A 98 -1.96 -16.26 2.14
CA HIS A 98 -0.75 -15.47 1.99
C HIS A 98 -1.10 -14.01 2.26
N PRO A 99 -0.83 -13.50 3.46
CA PRO A 99 -0.96 -12.09 3.73
C PRO A 99 0.09 -11.30 2.95
N CYS A 100 -0.36 -10.23 2.30
CA CYS A 100 0.50 -9.34 1.55
C CYS A 100 -0.02 -7.90 1.58
N ALA A 101 0.90 -6.94 1.50
CA ALA A 101 0.59 -5.55 1.16
C ALA A 101 0.87 -5.31 -0.33
N VAL A 102 -0.01 -4.58 -1.01
CA VAL A 102 0.08 -4.34 -2.45
C VAL A 102 0.07 -2.84 -2.72
N TYR A 103 1.13 -2.34 -3.36
CA TYR A 103 1.30 -0.95 -3.77
C TYR A 103 1.23 -0.90 -5.31
N PRO A 104 0.06 -0.63 -5.88
CA PRO A 104 -0.10 -0.52 -7.32
C PRO A 104 0.40 0.85 -7.82
N GLY A 105 1.10 0.88 -8.95
CA GLY A 105 1.37 2.14 -9.66
C GLY A 105 2.48 3.01 -9.07
N LEU A 106 3.54 2.42 -8.54
CA LEU A 106 4.70 3.17 -8.07
C LEU A 106 5.60 3.56 -9.25
N VAL A 107 6.02 4.82 -9.29
CA VAL A 107 7.06 5.27 -10.23
C VAL A 107 8.38 4.56 -9.90
N GLU A 108 9.18 4.24 -10.91
CA GLU A 108 10.48 3.61 -10.77
C GLU A 108 11.36 4.37 -9.77
N GLY A 109 11.92 3.66 -8.80
CA GLY A 109 12.67 4.28 -7.72
C GLY A 109 12.86 3.37 -6.52
N THR A 110 13.56 3.88 -5.51
CA THR A 110 13.78 3.17 -4.25
C THR A 110 12.85 3.73 -3.18
N TYR A 111 12.23 2.85 -2.42
CA TYR A 111 11.23 3.16 -1.41
C TYR A 111 11.60 2.57 -0.05
N ASP A 112 11.32 3.31 1.01
CA ASP A 112 11.44 2.88 2.40
C ASP A 112 10.04 2.54 2.93
N LEU A 113 9.92 1.41 3.64
CA LEU A 113 8.67 0.91 4.20
C LEU A 113 8.80 0.64 5.70
N TRP A 114 7.74 0.94 6.44
CA TRP A 114 7.65 0.73 7.89
C TRP A 114 6.22 0.47 8.34
N VAL A 115 6.08 -0.18 9.50
CA VAL A 115 4.77 -0.38 10.15
C VAL A 115 4.30 0.93 10.78
N ARG A 116 3.04 1.30 10.55
CA ARG A 116 2.39 2.44 11.20
C ARG A 116 2.27 2.29 12.71
N PRO A 117 2.16 3.41 13.47
CA PRO A 117 2.26 4.80 12.98
C PRO A 117 3.71 5.31 12.87
N ASP A 118 4.67 4.77 13.62
CA ASP A 118 6.04 5.31 13.72
C ASP A 118 7.12 4.20 13.83
N GLY A 119 6.91 3.02 13.22
CA GLY A 119 7.87 1.92 13.26
C GLY A 119 9.21 2.25 12.56
N PRO A 120 10.34 1.59 12.90
CA PRO A 120 11.59 1.80 12.17
C PRO A 120 11.44 1.38 10.70
N THR A 121 12.31 1.90 9.81
CA THR A 121 12.34 1.43 8.42
C THR A 121 12.80 -0.02 8.44
N VAL A 122 11.94 -0.91 7.99
CA VAL A 122 12.19 -2.37 8.04
C VAL A 122 12.61 -2.87 6.67
N LEU A 123 12.06 -2.30 5.60
CA LEU A 123 12.31 -2.72 4.23
C LEU A 123 12.64 -1.52 3.35
N THR A 124 13.73 -1.63 2.59
CA THR A 124 14.05 -0.71 1.49
C THR A 124 14.07 -1.52 0.20
N VAL A 125 13.30 -1.10 -0.80
CA VAL A 125 13.09 -1.87 -2.05
C VAL A 125 13.16 -0.96 -3.27
N SER A 126 13.79 -1.45 -4.34
CA SER A 126 13.81 -0.77 -5.64
C SER A 126 12.71 -1.32 -6.53
N VAL A 127 11.77 -0.46 -6.92
CA VAL A 127 10.71 -0.76 -7.89
C VAL A 127 11.20 -0.41 -9.27
N VAL A 128 11.01 -1.33 -10.21
CA VAL A 128 11.32 -1.13 -11.64
C VAL A 128 10.04 -0.84 -12.41
N GLY A 129 10.08 0.14 -13.31
CA GLY A 129 8.96 0.46 -14.20
C GLY A 129 8.57 -0.72 -15.07
N ALA A 130 7.30 -0.78 -15.45
CA ALA A 130 6.71 -1.85 -16.24
C ALA A 130 6.77 -3.26 -15.60
N GLN A 131 7.09 -3.38 -14.31
CA GLN A 131 7.27 -4.66 -13.61
C GLN A 131 6.53 -4.73 -12.27
N VAL A 132 6.19 -5.96 -11.87
CA VAL A 132 5.80 -6.25 -10.49
C VAL A 132 7.04 -6.66 -9.71
N THR A 133 7.42 -5.83 -8.76
CA THR A 133 8.49 -6.11 -7.80
C THR A 133 7.89 -6.88 -6.62
N THR A 134 8.52 -7.99 -6.23
CA THR A 134 8.12 -8.76 -5.06
C THR A 134 9.20 -8.71 -4.00
N ALA A 135 8.83 -8.50 -2.74
CA ALA A 135 9.74 -8.54 -1.60
C ALA A 135 9.10 -9.28 -0.42
N ASP A 136 9.94 -9.90 0.41
CA ASP A 136 9.51 -10.49 1.67
C ASP A 136 9.73 -9.48 2.80
N TRP A 137 8.75 -9.35 3.68
CA TRP A 137 8.91 -8.60 4.91
C TRP A 137 9.82 -9.36 5.89
N PRO A 138 10.84 -8.71 6.48
CA PRO A 138 11.78 -9.33 7.43
C PRO A 138 11.17 -9.91 8.69
#